data_AF-A0A920P502-F1
#
_entry.id   AF-A0A920P502-F1
#
_cell.length_a   1.000
_cell.length_b   1.000
_cell.length_c   1.000
_cell.angle_alpha   90.00
_cell.angle_beta   90.00
_cell.angle_gamma   90.00
#
_symmetry.space_group_name_H-M   'P 1'
#
loop_
_entity.id
_entity.type
_entity.pdbx_description
1 polymer ?
#
loop_
_entity_poly.entity_id
_entity_poly.type
_entity_poly.pdbx_seq_one_letter_code
_entity_poly.pdbx_strand_id
1 'polypeptide(L)' 'MTLSNLDRPVQFLKGVGPKRADALARMGIGTARDLVYHIPRRYDDASTITPMLT' A
#
# COMPACT_ATOMS: atom_id res chain seq x y z
N MET A 1 -24.35 -6.38 11.41
CA MET A 1 -23.33 -5.60 10.66
C MET A 1 -22.15 -6.51 10.39
N THR A 2 -22.04 -7.06 9.18
CA THR A 2 -20.88 -7.88 8.81
C THR A 2 -19.68 -6.94 8.68
N LEU A 3 -18.73 -7.01 9.62
CA LEU A 3 -17.45 -6.30 9.49
C LEU A 3 -16.75 -6.89 8.26
N SER A 4 -16.75 -6.13 7.17
CA SER A 4 -16.08 -6.55 5.95
C SER A 4 -14.58 -6.53 6.22
N ASN A 5 -13.81 -7.47 5.67
CA ASN A 5 -12.35 -7.49 5.87
C ASN A 5 -11.67 -6.15 5.46
N LEU A 6 -12.32 -5.38 4.60
CA LEU A 6 -11.92 -4.05 4.16
C LEU A 6 -11.95 -2.98 5.27
N ASP A 7 -12.77 -3.15 6.31
CA ASP A 7 -12.86 -2.23 7.45
C ASP A 7 -11.71 -2.42 8.46
N ARG A 8 -10.89 -3.46 8.30
CA ARG A 8 -9.81 -3.76 9.25
C ARG A 8 -8.68 -2.73 9.14
N PRO A 9 -8.05 -2.36 10.27
CA PRO A 9 -6.87 -1.51 10.28
C PRO A 9 -5.76 -2.04 9.37
N VAL A 10 -5.11 -1.13 8.65
CA VAL A 10 -4.12 -1.47 7.62
C VAL A 10 -2.90 -2.22 8.18
N GLN A 11 -2.58 -2.05 9.46
CA GLN A 11 -1.49 -2.77 10.16
C GLN A 11 -1.67 -4.30 10.19
N PHE A 12 -2.90 -4.80 10.06
CA PHE A 12 -3.17 -6.24 10.07
C PHE A 12 -3.04 -6.87 8.68
N LEU A 13 -2.76 -6.06 7.64
CA LEU A 13 -2.37 -6.57 6.35
C LEU A 13 -0.96 -7.14 6.41
N LYS A 14 -0.77 -8.32 5.80
CA LYS A 14 0.53 -8.96 5.70
C LYS A 14 1.54 -8.00 5.05
N GLY A 15 2.65 -7.76 5.74
CA GLY A 15 3.71 -6.87 5.26
C GLY A 15 3.55 -5.40 5.70
N VAL A 16 2.50 -5.02 6.43
CA VAL A 16 2.33 -3.69 7.00
C VAL A 16 2.64 -3.71 8.50
N GLY A 17 3.93 -3.62 8.85
CA GLY A 17 4.34 -3.45 10.25
C GLY A 17 4.07 -2.03 10.79
N PRO A 18 4.30 -1.78 12.10
CA PRO A 18 3.99 -0.51 12.75
C PRO A 18 4.54 0.72 12.03
N LYS A 19 5.82 0.67 11.62
CA LYS A 19 6.47 1.76 10.87
C LYS A 19 5.76 2.10 9.55
N ARG A 20 5.25 1.08 8.84
CA ARG A 20 4.52 1.29 7.57
C ARG A 20 3.10 1.78 7.85
N ALA A 21 2.45 1.29 8.90
CA ALA A 21 1.14 1.78 9.33
C ALA A 21 1.20 3.28 9.68
N ASP A 22 2.24 3.74 10.39
CA ASP A 22 2.41 5.17 10.69
C ASP A 22 2.60 6.02 9.43
N ALA A 23 3.37 5.52 8.45
CA ALA A 23 3.56 6.21 7.18
C ALA A 23 2.24 6.30 6.38
N LEU A 24 1.46 5.22 6.35
CA LEU A 24 0.14 5.18 5.71
C LEU A 24 -0.85 6.12 6.42
N ALA A 25 -0.84 6.17 7.75
CA ALA A 25 -1.68 7.06 8.54
C ALA A 25 -1.40 8.54 8.22
N ARG A 26 -0.14 8.92 8.01
CA ARG A 26 0.24 10.29 7.57
C ARG A 26 -0.31 10.65 6.19
N MET A 27 -0.63 9.65 5.36
CA MET A 27 -1.27 9.84 4.06
C MET A 27 -2.81 9.71 4.12
N GLY A 28 -3.39 9.57 5.32
CA GLY A 28 -4.83 9.41 5.51
C GLY A 28 -5.36 7.99 5.28
N ILE A 29 -4.48 6.97 5.26
CA ILE A 29 -4.84 5.58 4.99
C ILE A 29 -4.87 4.81 6.31
N GLY A 30 -6.06 4.48 6.81
CA GLY A 30 -6.25 3.79 8.10
C GLY A 30 -6.71 2.33 7.96
N THR A 31 -7.46 2.04 6.90
CA THR A 31 -8.10 0.73 6.68
C THR A 31 -7.62 0.06 5.39
N ALA A 32 -7.91 -1.23 5.26
CA ALA A 32 -7.67 -1.96 4.02
C ALA A 32 -8.46 -1.36 2.84
N ARG A 33 -9.65 -0.78 3.08
CA ARG A 33 -10.42 -0.07 2.06
C ARG A 33 -9.68 1.15 1.53
N ASP A 34 -9.16 1.97 2.43
CA ASP A 34 -8.46 3.21 2.06
C ASP A 34 -7.25 2.89 1.17
N LEU A 35 -6.53 1.80 1.50
CA LEU A 35 -5.36 1.36 0.74
C LEU A 35 -5.72 0.89 -0.68
N VAL A 36 -6.84 0.18 -0.86
CA VAL A 36 -7.29 -0.29 -2.19
C VAL A 36 -7.63 0.88 -3.11
N TYR A 37 -8.18 1.96 -2.56
CA TYR A 37 -8.51 3.17 -3.32
C TYR A 37 -7.34 4.16 -3.43
N HIS A 38 -6.19 3.87 -2.80
CA HIS A 38 -4.97 4.66 -2.93
C HIS A 38 -4.19 4.25 -4.17
N ILE A 39 -4.61 4.75 -5.33
CA ILE A 39 -3.95 4.46 -6.62
C ILE A 39 -2.58 5.16 -6.71
N PRO A 40 -1.59 4.53 -7.37
CA PRO A 40 -0.30 5.16 -7.59
C PRO A 40 -0.42 6.36 -8.54
N ARG A 41 0.37 7.40 -8.27
CA ARG A 41 0.45 8.60 -9.13
C ARG A 41 0.99 8.29 -10.53
N ARG A 42 1.89 7.32 -10.63
CA ARG A 42 2.54 6.87 -11.86
C ARG A 42 2.88 5.40 -11.71
N TYR A 43 2.73 4.65 -12.79
CA TYR A 43 3.29 3.32 -12.94
C TYR A 43 4.64 3.44 -13.65
N ASP A 44 5.70 2.95 -13.02
CA ASP A 44 6.99 2.81 -13.67
C ASP A 44 7.04 1.44 -14.35
N ASP A 45 7.35 1.44 -15.65
CA ASP A 45 7.46 0.22 -16.44
C ASP A 45 8.85 -0.39 -16.27
N ALA A 46 8.92 -1.51 -15.56
CA ALA A 46 10.15 -2.28 -15.35
C ALA A 46 10.26 -3.50 -16.29
N SER A 47 9.46 -3.55 -17.36
CA SER A 47 9.47 -4.67 -18.33
C SER A 47 10.77 -4.76 -19.13
N THR A 48 11.52 -3.66 -19.24
CA THR A 48 12.79 -3.60 -19.97
C THR A 48 13.94 -3.41 -19.00
N ILE A 49 14.81 -4.42 -18.93
CA ILE A 49 16.07 -4.34 -18.18
C ILE A 49 17.14 -3.89 -19.15
N THR A 50 17.61 -2.64 -19.03
CA THR A 50 18.79 -2.16 -19.76
C THR A 50 20.04 -2.50 -18.96
N PRO A 51 20.93 -3.39 -19.46
CA PRO A 51 22.20 -3.64 -18.81
C PRO A 51 23.04 -2.36 -18.81
N MET A 52 23.68 -2.05 -17.68
CA MET A 52 24.69 -0.99 -17.66
C MET A 52 25.97 -1.55 -18.29
N LEU A 53 26.33 -1.07 -19.48
CA LEU A 53 27.63 -1.34 -20.07
C LEU A 53 28.68 -0.51 -19.30
N THR A 54 29.50 -1.21 -18.51
CA THR A 54 30.74 -0.69 -17.91
C THR A 54 31.88 -0.77 -18.92
#